data_AF-A0A392T8G4-F1
#
_entry.id   AF-A0A392T8G4-F1
#
_cell.length_a   1.000
_cell.length_b   1.000
_cell.length_c   1.000
_cell.angle_alpha   90.00
_cell.angle_beta   90.00
_cell.angle_gamma   90.00
#
_symmetry.space_group_name_H-M   'P 1'
#
loop_
_entity.id
_entity.type
_entity.pdbx_description
1 polymer ?
#
loop_
_entity_poly.entity_id
_entity_poly.type
_entity_poly.pdbx_seq_one_letter_code
_entity_poly.pdbx_strand_id
1 'polypeptide(L)' 'MVGNRDWFYDFDESYRDSVKLGDDSRMNVMGKGNVKLCINGRNHIIT' A
#
# COMPACT_ATOMS: atom_id res chain seq x y z
N MET A 1 10.70 2.48 -15.67
CA MET A 1 9.73 1.83 -16.57
C MET A 1 9.92 0.32 -16.42
N VAL A 2 8.94 -0.38 -15.85
CA VAL A 2 8.98 -1.84 -15.62
C VAL A 2 7.87 -2.50 -16.43
N GLY A 3 8.10 -3.72 -16.93
CA GLY A 3 7.26 -4.36 -17.94
C GLY A 3 5.86 -4.79 -17.48
N ASN A 4 5.65 -5.00 -16.17
CA ASN A 4 4.34 -5.30 -15.61
C ASN A 4 4.23 -4.73 -14.19
N ARG A 5 3.26 -3.82 -13.98
CA ARG A 5 3.08 -3.08 -12.73
C ARG A 5 2.33 -3.89 -11.67
N ASP A 6 1.48 -4.82 -12.11
CA ASP A 6 0.64 -5.70 -11.26
C ASP A 6 1.49 -6.73 -10.46
N TRP A 7 2.73 -6.93 -10.90
CA TRP A 7 3.69 -7.78 -10.21
C TRP A 7 4.24 -7.16 -8.92
N PHE A 8 4.19 -5.83 -8.79
CA PHE A 8 4.84 -5.11 -7.69
C PHE A 8 3.88 -4.62 -6.63
N TYR A 9 2.66 -4.25 -7.01
CA TYR A 9 1.68 -3.79 -6.05
C TYR A 9 0.26 -3.96 -6.57
N ASP A 10 -0.68 -3.97 -5.64
CA ASP A 10 -2.11 -3.89 -5.88
C ASP A 10 -2.62 -2.66 -5.12
N PHE A 11 -3.32 -1.74 -5.77
CA PHE A 11 -3.71 -0.47 -5.16
C PHE A 11 -5.15 -0.11 -5.50
N ASP A 12 -5.97 0.01 -4.46
CA ASP A 12 -7.32 0.54 -4.50
C ASP A 12 -7.31 2.03 -4.14
N GLU A 13 -7.48 2.87 -5.16
CA GLU A 13 -7.58 4.33 -5.04
C GLU A 13 -8.95 4.83 -4.54
N SER A 14 -9.98 3.96 -4.57
CA SER A 14 -11.34 4.34 -4.15
C SER A 14 -11.48 4.35 -2.63
N TYR A 15 -10.61 3.62 -1.92
CA TYR A 15 -10.58 3.60 -0.48
C TYR A 15 -10.29 5.00 0.10
N ARG A 16 -11.14 5.44 1.02
CA ARG A 16 -10.96 6.68 1.78
C ARG A 16 -11.24 6.45 3.26
N ASP A 17 -10.36 6.95 4.10
CA ASP A 17 -10.48 6.83 5.56
C ASP A 17 -9.79 8.00 6.29
N SER A 18 -9.97 8.08 7.61
CA SER A 18 -9.24 9.03 8.47
C SER A 18 -8.81 8.36 9.77
N VAL A 19 -7.51 8.44 10.07
CA VAL A 19 -6.93 7.88 11.30
C VAL A 19 -6.67 9.00 12.30
N LYS A 20 -7.05 8.78 13.56
CA LYS A 20 -6.74 9.70 14.67
C LYS A 20 -5.33 9.41 15.19
N LEU A 21 -4.52 10.46 15.29
CA LEU A 21 -3.16 10.41 15.83
C LEU A 21 -3.17 10.67 17.35
N GLY A 22 -2.04 10.42 18.00
CA GLY A 22 -1.91 10.48 19.47
C GLY A 22 -2.09 11.89 20.06
N ASP A 23 -2.01 12.93 19.24
CA ASP A 23 -2.18 14.34 19.59
C ASP A 23 -3.55 14.91 19.17
N ASP A 24 -4.55 14.03 19.00
CA ASP A 24 -5.89 14.33 18.48
C ASP A 24 -5.96 14.85 17.03
N SER A 25 -4.83 15.01 16.35
CA SER A 25 -4.83 15.33 14.92
C SER A 25 -5.34 14.14 14.09
N ARG A 26 -5.75 14.38 12.84
CA ARG A 26 -6.26 13.35 11.93
C ARG A 26 -5.44 13.30 10.64
N MET A 27 -5.19 12.09 10.15
CA MET A 27 -4.53 11.84 8.86
C MET A 27 -5.51 11.17 7.90
N ASN A 28 -5.67 11.75 6.71
CA ASN A 28 -6.52 11.17 5.67
C ASN A 28 -5.76 10.05 4.95
N VAL A 29 -6.41 8.90 4.80
CA VAL A 29 -5.92 7.77 4.00
C VAL A 29 -6.63 7.81 2.65
N MET A 30 -5.85 7.86 1.57
CA MET A 30 -6.33 8.10 0.20
C MET A 30 -6.07 6.90 -0.72
N GLY A 31 -6.25 5.70 -0.17
CA GLY A 31 -6.09 4.44 -0.88
C GLY A 31 -5.56 3.35 0.03
N LYS A 32 -5.69 2.11 -0.41
CA LYS A 32 -5.14 0.94 0.29
C LYS A 32 -4.55 -0.01 -0.74
N GLY A 33 -3.51 -0.75 -0.36
CA GLY A 33 -2.90 -1.66 -1.29
C GLY A 33 -1.87 -2.59 -0.67
N ASN A 34 -1.46 -3.55 -1.46
CA ASN A 34 -0.40 -4.48 -1.12
C ASN A 34 0.86 -4.15 -1.92
N VAL A 35 2.03 -4.32 -1.31
CA VAL A 35 3.32 -4.26 -2.00
C VAL A 35 3.96 -5.64 -1.99
N LYS A 36 4.41 -6.09 -3.15
CA LYS A 36 5.08 -7.38 -3.36
C LYS A 36 6.57 -7.12 -3.57
N LEU A 37 7.40 -7.70 -2.71
CA LEU A 37 8.85 -7.61 -2.76
C LEU A 37 9.44 -9.00 -3.02
N CYS A 38 10.27 -9.13 -4.05
CA CYS A 38 11.03 -10.36 -4.27
C CYS A 38 12.42 -10.22 -3.65
N ILE A 39 12.68 -10.91 -2.54
CA ILE A 39 13.94 -10.87 -1.80
C ILE A 39 14.50 -12.28 -1.75
N ASN A 40 15.73 -12.48 -2.23
CA ASN A 40 16.39 -13.80 -2.31
C ASN A 40 15.53 -14.88 -3.00
N GLY A 41 14.80 -14.50 -4.06
CA GLY A 41 13.92 -15.39 -4.80
C GLY A 41 12.60 -15.75 -4.09
N ARG A 42 12.29 -15.10 -2.96
CA ARG A 42 11.04 -15.28 -2.21
C ARG A 42 10.18 -14.03 -2.33
N ASN A 43 8.88 -14.24 -2.57
CA ASN A 43 7.91 -13.14 -2.60
C ASN A 43 7.42 -12.85 -1.18
N HIS A 44 7.57 -11.60 -0.75
CA HIS A 44 7.05 -11.04 0.48
C HIS A 44 5.93 -10.07 0.13
N ILE A 45 4.81 -10.16 0.83
CA ILE A 45 3.65 -9.28 0.61
C ILE A 45 3.47 -8.45 1.88
N ILE A 46 3.44 -7.13 1.72
CA ILE A 46 3.16 -6.15 2.75
C ILE A 46 1.76 -5.58 2.48
N THR A 47 0.89 -5.57 3.49
CA THR A 47 -0.54 -5.22 3.41
C THR A 47 -0.90 -4.15 4.42
#